data_AF-A0A7S3GX72-F1
#
_entry.id   AF-A0A7S3GX72-F1
#
_cell.length_a   1.000
_cell.length_b   1.000
_cell.length_c   1.000
_cell.angle_alpha   90.00
_cell.angle_beta   90.00
_cell.angle_gamma   90.00
#
_symmetry.space_group_name_H-M   'P 1'
#
loop_
_entity.id
_entity.type
_entity.pdbx_description
1 polymer ?
#
loop_
_entity_poly.entity_id
_entity_poly.type
_entity_poly.pdbx_seq_one_letter_code
_entity_poly.pdbx_strand_id
1 'polypeptide(L)'
;PEKDAGLATVEGGSEKEKEKDKEKIPITSFVYAGLRGRPALVTRFVVEILSTVVDYKRSAEFLDTKRTSASALTRMLIKDNVLMLQRFLRNRAAVRRITAELAAHKAQKVARRRNNAAKAMQGLIRGFLGRRQIKRMAQAMYTKFIDGATEREYWCNPRTNVSHWTKPALLGEFDCGMATRMPSEEERFTVVCGQCATTTATCFCIQCDEPYCTMCYALGHRAGHRKNHAHLLVDNCVQCEFQVGTRYCTSCKDTYCDSCYKHMHKRGRL
;
A
#
# COMPACT_ATOMS: atom_id res chain seq x y z
N PRO A 1 -64.90 29.82 -20.91
CA PRO A 1 -64.53 29.98 -22.34
C PRO A 1 -63.25 29.18 -22.63
N GLU A 2 -63.37 27.89 -22.93
CA GLU A 2 -63.47 27.39 -24.33
C GLU A 2 -62.21 27.77 -25.13
N LYS A 3 -61.41 26.92 -25.77
CA LYS A 3 -61.46 25.52 -26.22
C LYS A 3 -59.99 25.11 -26.47
N ASP A 4 -59.55 23.94 -26.01
CA ASP A 4 -59.34 22.71 -26.80
C ASP A 4 -58.91 22.90 -28.27
N ALA A 5 -57.67 22.50 -28.57
CA ALA A 5 -57.28 21.89 -29.85
C ALA A 5 -55.94 21.15 -29.68
N GLY A 6 -56.03 19.86 -29.31
CA GLY A 6 -54.93 18.92 -29.44
C GLY A 6 -54.67 18.63 -30.93
N LEU A 7 -53.40 18.66 -31.33
CA LEU A 7 -52.98 18.17 -32.64
C LEU A 7 -52.25 16.85 -32.47
N ALA A 8 -52.80 15.85 -33.14
CA ALA A 8 -52.46 14.45 -33.06
C ALA A 8 -51.04 14.17 -33.54
N THR A 9 -50.35 13.35 -32.75
CA THR A 9 -49.22 12.52 -33.13
C THR A 9 -49.61 11.58 -34.26
N VAL A 10 -48.97 11.72 -35.41
CA VAL A 10 -49.02 10.72 -36.49
C VAL A 10 -47.96 9.67 -36.19
N GLU A 11 -48.47 8.47 -35.87
CA GLU A 11 -47.73 7.22 -35.83
C GLU A 11 -47.28 6.82 -37.25
N GLY A 12 -45.99 6.54 -37.40
CA GLY A 12 -45.43 5.68 -38.43
C GLY A 12 -44.24 4.96 -37.77
N GLY A 13 -44.29 3.68 -37.40
CA GLY A 13 -44.69 2.56 -38.26
C GLY A 13 -43.52 2.22 -39.20
N SER A 14 -42.34 1.91 -38.65
CA SER A 14 -41.82 0.55 -38.53
C SER A 14 -41.33 -0.10 -39.83
N GLU A 15 -40.12 0.24 -40.26
CA GLU A 15 -39.30 -0.68 -41.07
C GLU A 15 -37.88 -0.74 -40.48
N LYS A 16 -37.78 -1.39 -39.32
CA LYS A 16 -36.51 -2.00 -38.89
C LYS A 16 -36.34 -3.26 -39.71
N GLU A 17 -35.61 -3.17 -40.82
CA GLU A 17 -35.03 -4.34 -41.46
C GLU A 17 -34.23 -5.11 -40.42
N LYS A 18 -34.73 -6.31 -40.09
CA LYS A 18 -34.03 -7.29 -39.28
C LYS A 18 -32.83 -7.79 -40.08
N GLU A 19 -31.71 -7.10 -39.98
CA GLU A 19 -30.40 -7.66 -40.26
C GLU A 19 -30.19 -8.81 -39.27
N LYS A 20 -30.58 -10.03 -39.67
CA LYS A 20 -30.27 -11.24 -38.93
C LYS A 20 -28.76 -11.29 -38.77
N ASP A 21 -28.31 -11.10 -37.53
CA ASP A 21 -27.02 -11.54 -37.04
C ASP A 21 -26.82 -12.99 -37.51
N LYS A 22 -26.13 -13.15 -38.66
CA LYS A 22 -25.54 -14.42 -39.04
C LYS A 22 -24.41 -14.62 -38.05
N GLU A 23 -24.75 -15.28 -36.95
CA GLU A 23 -23.84 -15.82 -35.96
C GLU A 23 -22.61 -16.32 -36.71
N LYS A 24 -21.48 -15.61 -36.56
CA LYS A 24 -20.26 -15.90 -37.32
C LYS A 24 -19.76 -17.25 -36.84
N ILE A 25 -20.18 -18.31 -37.52
CA ILE A 25 -19.78 -19.67 -37.22
C ILE A 25 -18.25 -19.68 -37.16
N PRO A 26 -17.65 -19.99 -36.00
CA PRO A 26 -16.20 -19.94 -35.86
C PRO A 26 -15.61 -20.91 -36.88
N ILE A 27 -14.65 -20.45 -37.69
CA ILE A 27 -14.11 -21.22 -38.82
C ILE A 27 -13.64 -22.62 -38.37
N THR A 28 -13.26 -22.78 -37.09
CA THR A 28 -12.86 -24.03 -36.45
C THR A 28 -13.94 -25.10 -36.36
N SER A 29 -15.24 -24.75 -36.37
CA SER A 29 -16.34 -25.72 -36.35
C SER A 29 -16.80 -26.18 -37.73
N PHE A 30 -16.27 -25.57 -38.81
CA PHE A 30 -16.63 -25.91 -40.18
C PHE A 30 -16.05 -27.29 -40.56
N VAL A 31 -16.88 -28.18 -41.10
CA VAL A 31 -16.49 -29.55 -41.50
C VAL A 31 -16.90 -29.81 -42.94
N TYR A 32 -15.98 -30.33 -43.76
CA TYR A 32 -16.24 -30.69 -45.16
C TYR A 32 -15.30 -31.81 -45.60
N ALA A 33 -15.85 -32.86 -46.23
CA ALA A 33 -15.10 -34.03 -46.70
C ALA A 33 -14.15 -34.64 -45.65
N GLY A 34 -14.60 -34.73 -44.39
CA GLY A 34 -13.81 -35.26 -43.27
C GLY A 34 -12.76 -34.31 -42.68
N LEU A 35 -12.52 -33.14 -43.29
CA LEU A 35 -11.62 -32.10 -42.77
C LEU A 35 -12.39 -31.14 -41.86
N ARG A 36 -11.71 -30.53 -40.88
CA ARG A 36 -12.27 -29.46 -40.03
C ARG A 36 -11.51 -28.15 -40.18
N GLY A 37 -12.16 -27.02 -39.94
CA GLY A 37 -11.50 -25.73 -39.86
C GLY A 37 -11.30 -25.02 -41.21
N ARG A 38 -10.21 -24.25 -41.29
CA ARG A 38 -9.76 -23.57 -42.51
C ARG A 38 -9.50 -24.52 -43.69
N PRO A 39 -8.84 -25.69 -43.52
CA PRO A 39 -8.63 -26.63 -44.61
C PRO A 39 -9.94 -27.08 -45.26
N ALA A 40 -10.95 -27.40 -44.45
CA ALA A 40 -12.28 -27.79 -44.95
C ALA A 40 -12.93 -26.70 -45.80
N LEU A 41 -12.83 -25.44 -45.37
CA LEU A 41 -13.42 -24.30 -46.07
C LEU A 41 -12.73 -24.02 -47.41
N VAL A 42 -11.40 -24.13 -47.45
CA VAL A 42 -10.63 -23.98 -48.70
C VAL A 42 -10.93 -25.13 -49.66
N THR A 43 -10.97 -26.38 -49.17
CA THR A 43 -11.31 -27.54 -50.01
C THR A 43 -12.71 -27.41 -50.60
N ARG A 44 -13.70 -26.98 -49.80
CA ARG A 44 -15.04 -26.71 -50.31
C ARG A 44 -15.06 -25.60 -51.35
N PHE A 45 -14.36 -24.49 -51.10
CA PHE A 45 -14.27 -23.39 -52.06
C PHE A 45 -13.66 -23.84 -53.39
N VAL A 46 -12.60 -24.66 -53.35
CA VAL A 46 -11.98 -25.20 -54.57
C VAL A 46 -12.92 -26.17 -55.30
N VAL A 47 -13.54 -27.10 -54.57
CA VAL A 47 -14.34 -28.20 -55.14
C VAL A 47 -15.74 -27.75 -55.58
N GLU A 48 -16.41 -26.88 -54.84
CA GLU A 48 -17.79 -26.46 -55.15
C GLU A 48 -17.85 -25.15 -55.94
N ILE A 49 -16.91 -24.23 -55.71
CA ILE A 49 -16.99 -22.89 -56.30
C ILE A 49 -16.03 -22.77 -57.48
N LEU A 50 -14.72 -23.00 -57.26
CA LEU A 50 -13.74 -22.85 -58.35
C LEU A 50 -13.94 -23.88 -59.47
N SER A 51 -14.33 -25.11 -59.15
CA SER A 51 -14.63 -26.15 -60.15
C SER A 51 -15.77 -25.78 -61.12
N THR A 52 -16.64 -24.83 -60.74
CA THR A 52 -17.76 -24.38 -61.56
C THR A 52 -17.39 -23.25 -62.51
N VAL A 53 -16.26 -22.58 -62.26
CA VAL A 53 -15.77 -21.49 -63.12
C VAL A 53 -15.30 -22.07 -64.44
N VAL A 54 -15.84 -21.57 -65.56
CA VAL A 54 -15.55 -22.07 -66.91
C VAL A 54 -14.06 -22.03 -67.21
N ASP A 55 -13.35 -21.00 -66.77
CA ASP A 55 -11.89 -20.89 -66.95
C ASP A 55 -11.11 -21.91 -66.12
N TYR A 56 -11.62 -22.31 -64.95
CA TYR A 56 -11.03 -23.37 -64.15
C TYR A 56 -11.26 -24.73 -64.80
N LYS A 57 -12.47 -25.01 -65.31
CA LYS A 57 -12.75 -26.23 -66.08
C LYS A 57 -11.90 -26.30 -67.34
N ARG A 58 -11.83 -25.22 -68.12
CA ARG A 58 -10.97 -25.13 -69.30
C ARG A 58 -9.51 -25.34 -68.95
N SER A 59 -9.05 -24.74 -67.84
CA SER A 59 -7.68 -24.94 -67.36
C SER A 59 -7.46 -26.40 -66.95
N ALA A 60 -8.34 -27.00 -66.16
CA ALA A 60 -8.23 -28.39 -65.73
C ALA A 60 -8.29 -29.38 -66.90
N GLU A 61 -9.23 -29.21 -67.83
CA GLU A 61 -9.36 -30.02 -69.05
C GLU A 61 -8.15 -29.85 -69.98
N PHE A 62 -7.60 -28.64 -70.09
CA PHE A 62 -6.37 -28.37 -70.84
C PHE A 62 -5.15 -29.07 -70.22
N LEU A 63 -5.14 -29.27 -68.90
CA LEU A 63 -4.09 -30.02 -68.20
C LEU A 63 -4.25 -31.54 -68.32
N ASP A 64 -5.46 -32.07 -68.39
CA ASP A 64 -5.75 -33.51 -68.44
C ASP A 64 -5.71 -34.12 -69.85
N THR A 65 -6.06 -33.38 -70.90
CA THR A 65 -6.33 -33.94 -72.25
C THR A 65 -5.10 -34.23 -73.11
N LYS A 66 -3.89 -33.80 -72.73
CA LYS A 66 -2.68 -33.98 -73.55
C LYS A 66 -1.58 -34.73 -72.81
N ARG A 67 -1.43 -36.02 -73.11
CA ARG A 67 -0.21 -36.83 -72.91
C ARG A 67 0.92 -36.36 -73.85
N THR A 68 1.14 -35.05 -73.92
CA THR A 68 2.28 -34.41 -74.58
C THR A 68 3.10 -33.70 -73.50
N SER A 69 4.28 -33.22 -73.85
CA SER A 69 5.25 -32.49 -73.00
C SER A 69 4.72 -31.26 -72.24
N ALA A 70 3.41 -31.02 -72.18
CA ALA A 70 2.72 -30.19 -71.20
C ALA A 70 2.78 -30.74 -69.75
N SER A 71 3.22 -31.99 -69.57
CA SER A 71 3.23 -32.67 -68.27
C SER A 71 4.28 -32.14 -67.29
N ALA A 72 5.39 -31.53 -67.73
CA ALA A 72 6.44 -31.04 -66.83
C ALA A 72 6.24 -29.58 -66.43
N LEU A 73 5.98 -28.70 -67.41
CA LEU A 73 5.78 -27.26 -67.22
C LEU A 73 4.61 -26.97 -66.28
N THR A 74 3.48 -27.65 -66.47
CA THR A 74 2.30 -27.51 -65.60
C THR A 74 2.59 -27.90 -64.15
N ARG A 75 3.23 -29.06 -63.94
CA ARG A 75 3.60 -29.51 -62.59
C ARG A 75 4.59 -28.55 -61.94
N MET A 76 5.49 -27.96 -62.73
CA MET A 76 6.41 -26.91 -62.28
C MET A 76 5.67 -25.64 -61.87
N LEU A 77 4.75 -25.12 -62.70
CA LEU A 77 3.95 -23.93 -62.39
C LEU A 77 3.05 -24.12 -61.16
N ILE A 78 2.41 -25.29 -61.02
CA ILE A 78 1.62 -25.64 -59.83
C ILE A 78 2.53 -25.70 -58.59
N LYS A 79 3.70 -26.35 -58.69
CA LYS A 79 4.68 -26.40 -57.60
C LYS A 79 5.16 -25.00 -57.21
N ASP A 80 5.44 -24.13 -58.18
CA ASP A 80 5.88 -22.76 -57.94
C ASP A 80 4.78 -21.93 -57.27
N ASN A 81 3.53 -22.05 -57.71
CA ASN A 81 2.37 -21.41 -57.07
C ASN A 81 2.17 -21.90 -55.63
N VAL A 82 2.26 -23.21 -55.38
CA VAL A 82 2.18 -23.79 -54.04
C VAL A 82 3.32 -23.25 -53.16
N LEU A 83 4.54 -23.18 -53.66
CA LEU A 83 5.68 -22.63 -52.93
C LEU A 83 5.52 -21.12 -52.66
N MET A 84 4.99 -20.35 -53.61
CA MET A 84 4.67 -18.93 -53.42
C MET A 84 3.61 -18.75 -52.32
N LEU A 85 2.53 -19.53 -52.34
CA LEU A 85 1.49 -19.50 -51.30
C LEU A 85 2.03 -19.93 -49.93
N GLN A 86 2.85 -20.99 -49.88
CA GLN A 86 3.51 -21.42 -48.64
C GLN A 86 4.44 -20.33 -48.09
N ARG A 87 5.25 -19.68 -48.94
CA ARG A 87 6.11 -18.56 -48.56
C ARG A 87 5.28 -17.39 -48.04
N PHE A 88 4.20 -17.02 -48.74
CA PHE A 88 3.31 -15.94 -48.32
C PHE A 88 2.68 -16.22 -46.94
N LEU A 89 2.14 -17.42 -46.71
CA LEU A 89 1.53 -17.80 -45.44
C LEU A 89 2.54 -17.84 -44.30
N ARG A 90 3.72 -18.43 -44.52
CA ARG A 90 4.81 -18.45 -43.54
C ARG A 90 5.29 -17.04 -43.21
N ASN A 91 5.47 -16.19 -44.21
CA ASN A 91 5.84 -14.79 -44.02
C ASN A 91 4.78 -14.03 -43.25
N ARG A 92 3.50 -14.19 -43.56
CA ARG A 92 2.42 -13.51 -42.82
C ARG A 92 2.30 -14.00 -41.38
N ALA A 93 2.50 -15.29 -41.12
CA ALA A 93 2.56 -15.83 -39.77
C ALA A 93 3.78 -15.29 -39.00
N ALA A 94 4.95 -15.26 -39.63
CA ALA A 94 6.18 -14.71 -39.06
C ALA A 94 6.03 -13.21 -38.74
N VAL A 95 5.51 -12.41 -39.68
CA VAL A 95 5.25 -10.97 -39.46
C VAL A 95 4.30 -10.77 -38.29
N ARG A 96 3.18 -11.52 -38.23
CA ARG A 96 2.25 -11.43 -37.08
C ARG A 96 2.93 -11.72 -35.75
N ARG A 97 3.71 -12.80 -35.68
CA ARG A 97 4.47 -13.16 -34.47
C ARG A 97 5.45 -12.04 -34.07
N ILE A 98 6.28 -11.58 -35.01
CA ILE A 98 7.26 -10.51 -34.78
C ILE A 98 6.57 -9.21 -34.33
N THR A 99 5.45 -8.84 -34.97
CA THR A 99 4.71 -7.64 -34.56
C THR A 99 4.12 -7.75 -33.16
N ALA A 100 3.63 -8.93 -32.78
CA ALA A 100 3.11 -9.19 -31.43
C ALA A 100 4.24 -9.15 -30.38
N GLU A 101 5.38 -9.78 -30.67
CA GLU A 101 6.57 -9.74 -29.82
C GLU A 101 7.09 -8.31 -29.62
N LEU A 102 7.15 -7.51 -30.71
CA LEU A 102 7.53 -6.09 -30.65
C LEU A 102 6.55 -5.28 -29.78
N ALA A 103 5.25 -5.52 -29.91
CA ALA A 103 4.23 -4.85 -29.10
C ALA A 103 4.36 -5.24 -27.62
N ALA A 104 4.54 -6.52 -27.31
CA ALA A 104 4.74 -7.01 -25.95
C ALA A 104 6.03 -6.43 -25.32
N HIS A 105 7.13 -6.41 -26.07
CA HIS A 105 8.39 -5.83 -25.61
C HIS A 105 8.26 -4.32 -25.34
N LYS A 106 7.55 -3.58 -26.21
CA LYS A 106 7.24 -2.16 -25.97
C LYS A 106 6.38 -1.97 -24.71
N ALA A 107 5.33 -2.77 -24.54
CA ALA A 107 4.46 -2.71 -23.36
C ALA A 107 5.24 -3.01 -22.06
N GLN A 108 6.09 -4.04 -22.07
CA GLN A 108 6.95 -4.39 -20.95
C GLN A 108 7.93 -3.26 -20.61
N LYS A 109 8.52 -2.60 -21.63
CA LYS A 109 9.41 -1.44 -21.43
C LYS A 109 8.68 -0.27 -20.76
N VAL A 110 7.44 0.02 -21.17
CA VAL A 110 6.61 1.05 -20.55
C VAL A 110 6.25 0.67 -19.11
N ALA A 111 5.83 -0.57 -18.86
CA ALA A 111 5.52 -1.07 -17.52
C ALA A 111 6.75 -1.00 -16.59
N ARG A 112 7.93 -1.39 -17.08
CA ARG A 112 9.20 -1.28 -16.34
C ARG A 112 9.51 0.16 -15.96
N ARG A 113 9.32 1.12 -16.87
CA ARG A 113 9.52 2.56 -16.59
C ARG A 113 8.57 3.05 -15.50
N ARG A 114 7.28 2.70 -15.58
CA ARG A 114 6.28 3.04 -14.55
C ARG A 114 6.63 2.44 -13.19
N ASN A 115 7.02 1.17 -13.15
CA ASN A 115 7.43 0.51 -11.92
C ASN A 115 8.68 1.13 -11.31
N ASN A 116 9.68 1.50 -12.13
CA ASN A 116 10.88 2.17 -11.66
C ASN A 116 10.55 3.56 -11.08
N ALA A 117 9.69 4.33 -11.74
CA ALA A 117 9.22 5.62 -11.22
C ALA A 117 8.46 5.45 -9.89
N ALA A 118 7.55 4.49 -9.82
CA ALA A 118 6.81 4.17 -8.59
C ALA A 118 7.77 3.75 -7.46
N LYS A 119 8.77 2.91 -7.72
CA LYS A 119 9.79 2.52 -6.74
C LYS A 119 10.59 3.72 -6.24
N ALA A 120 10.98 4.64 -7.13
CA ALA A 120 11.68 5.86 -6.75
C ALA A 120 10.82 6.73 -5.82
N MET A 121 9.56 6.98 -6.20
CA MET A 121 8.61 7.75 -5.38
C MET A 121 8.37 7.09 -4.02
N GLN A 122 8.13 5.77 -4.02
CA GLN A 122 7.95 5.01 -2.79
C GLN A 122 9.18 5.06 -1.89
N GLY A 123 10.39 4.99 -2.46
CA GLY A 123 11.65 5.11 -1.71
C GLY A 123 11.77 6.46 -0.99
N LEU A 124 11.44 7.55 -1.68
CA LEU A 124 11.43 8.89 -1.11
C LEU A 124 10.44 9.01 0.06
N ILE A 125 9.19 8.59 -0.15
CA ILE A 125 8.14 8.69 0.87
C ILE A 125 8.46 7.80 2.07
N ARG A 126 8.89 6.55 1.86
CA ARG A 126 9.27 5.64 2.95
C ARG A 126 10.45 6.20 3.74
N GLY A 127 11.46 6.77 3.08
CA GLY A 127 12.58 7.42 3.75
C GLY A 127 12.15 8.63 4.58
N PHE A 128 11.25 9.47 4.05
CA PHE A 128 10.67 10.61 4.78
C PHE A 128 9.88 10.15 6.03
N LEU A 129 8.97 9.18 5.85
CA LEU A 129 8.17 8.66 6.95
C LEU A 129 9.03 7.96 8.00
N GLY A 130 10.05 7.19 7.59
CA GLY A 130 11.01 6.55 8.50
C GLY A 130 11.76 7.57 9.36
N ARG A 131 12.29 8.63 8.75
CA ARG A 131 12.95 9.72 9.50
C ARG A 131 12.00 10.41 10.46
N ARG A 132 10.75 10.68 10.04
CA ARG A 132 9.72 11.27 10.91
C ARG A 132 9.39 10.36 12.10
N GLN A 133 9.30 9.06 11.88
CA GLN A 133 9.02 8.08 12.93
C GLN A 133 10.18 8.02 13.95
N ILE A 134 11.43 7.94 13.48
CA ILE A 134 12.60 7.92 14.35
C ILE A 134 12.68 9.19 15.20
N LYS A 135 12.41 10.37 14.62
CA LYS A 135 12.35 11.63 15.37
C LYS A 135 11.28 11.60 16.46
N ARG A 136 10.07 11.14 16.15
CA ARG A 136 8.98 11.00 17.15
C ARG A 136 9.37 10.07 18.29
N MET A 137 10.02 8.94 17.97
CA MET A 137 10.53 8.01 18.98
C MET A 137 11.62 8.68 19.84
N ALA A 138 12.52 9.45 19.24
CA ALA A 138 13.54 10.19 19.97
C ALA A 138 12.94 11.25 20.91
N GLN A 139 11.93 12.00 20.45
CA GLN A 139 11.23 12.98 21.27
C GLN A 139 10.49 12.35 22.46
N ALA A 140 9.94 11.15 22.30
CA ALA A 140 9.31 10.41 23.38
C ALA A 140 10.32 9.72 24.32
N MET A 141 11.53 9.44 23.82
CA MET A 141 12.58 8.75 24.56
C MET A 141 13.41 9.70 25.43
N TYR A 142 13.72 10.90 24.94
CA TYR A 142 14.49 11.87 25.70
C TYR A 142 13.58 12.76 26.54
N THR A 143 14.06 13.14 27.71
CA THR A 143 13.46 14.17 28.55
C THR A 143 14.49 15.28 28.75
N LYS A 144 14.05 16.52 28.57
CA LYS A 144 14.90 17.70 28.71
C LYS A 144 14.83 18.20 30.14
N PHE A 145 15.99 18.42 30.75
CA PHE A 145 16.12 18.91 32.11
C PHE A 145 16.96 20.17 32.17
N ILE A 146 16.75 20.97 33.21
CA ILE A 146 17.66 22.07 33.59
C ILE A 146 18.33 21.66 34.90
N ASP A 147 19.65 21.63 34.91
CA ASP A 147 20.41 21.38 36.13
C ASP A 147 20.21 22.53 37.12
N GLY A 148 19.85 22.21 38.37
CA GLY A 148 19.54 23.20 39.39
C GLY A 148 20.75 24.00 39.87
N ALA A 149 21.96 23.45 39.73
CA ALA A 149 23.21 24.09 40.16
C ALA A 149 23.82 24.97 39.05
N THR A 150 23.92 24.46 37.83
CA THR A 150 24.56 25.18 36.71
C THR A 150 23.58 25.97 35.85
N GLU A 151 22.26 25.81 36.05
CA GLU A 151 21.19 26.40 35.22
C GLU A 151 21.33 26.04 33.72
N ARG A 152 22.02 24.93 33.40
CA ARG A 152 22.23 24.45 32.02
C ARG A 152 21.24 23.35 31.65
N GLU A 153 20.82 23.38 30.40
CA GLU A 153 19.96 22.35 29.83
C GLU A 153 20.75 21.09 29.48
N TYR A 154 20.16 19.93 29.74
CA TYR A 154 20.66 18.63 29.30
C TYR A 154 19.52 17.69 28.92
N TRP A 155 19.83 16.69 28.10
CA TRP A 155 18.89 15.68 27.62
C TRP A 155 19.22 14.34 28.26
N CYS A 156 18.28 13.74 28.97
CA CYS A 156 18.47 12.42 29.58
C CYS A 156 17.55 11.40 28.90
N ASN A 157 18.05 10.20 28.68
CA ASN A 157 17.22 9.04 28.38
C ASN A 157 16.90 8.32 29.70
N PRO A 158 15.66 8.41 30.22
CA PRO A 158 15.29 7.84 31.53
C PRO A 158 15.36 6.31 31.54
N ARG A 159 15.36 5.64 30.37
CA ARG A 159 15.50 4.17 30.30
C ARG A 159 16.93 3.71 30.52
N THR A 160 17.91 4.42 29.97
CA THR A 160 19.33 4.07 30.09
C THR A 160 20.07 4.89 31.14
N ASN A 161 19.41 5.93 31.66
CA ASN A 161 19.96 6.93 32.57
C ASN A 161 21.22 7.65 32.03
N VAL A 162 21.34 7.72 30.70
CA VAL A 162 22.45 8.42 30.02
C VAL A 162 22.05 9.86 29.75
N SER A 163 22.89 10.79 30.20
CA SER A 163 22.69 12.23 30.06
C SER A 163 23.63 12.83 29.02
N HIS A 164 23.10 13.74 28.21
CA HIS A 164 23.81 14.46 27.17
C HIS A 164 23.67 15.97 27.42
N TRP A 165 24.80 16.66 27.49
CA TRP A 165 24.87 18.12 27.66
C TRP A 165 24.80 18.89 26.34
N THR A 166 24.73 18.16 25.23
CA THR A 166 24.49 18.70 23.89
C THR A 166 23.26 18.03 23.30
N LYS A 167 22.48 18.79 22.53
CA LYS A 167 21.23 18.31 21.94
C LYS A 167 21.50 17.06 21.08
N PRO A 168 20.89 15.91 21.39
CA PRO A 168 21.08 14.70 20.59
C PRO A 168 20.72 14.95 19.12
N ALA A 169 21.63 14.60 18.21
CA ALA A 169 21.46 14.81 16.77
C ALA A 169 20.16 14.18 16.21
N LEU A 170 19.69 13.10 16.85
CA LEU A 170 18.47 12.39 16.49
C LEU A 170 17.20 13.27 16.58
N LEU A 171 17.18 14.26 17.46
CA LEU A 171 16.08 15.23 17.59
C LEU A 171 16.04 16.21 16.41
N GLY A 172 17.21 16.51 15.81
CA GLY A 172 17.35 17.44 14.70
C GLY A 172 16.87 18.85 15.06
N GLU A 173 16.00 19.41 14.23
CA GLU A 173 15.41 20.75 14.44
C GLU A 173 14.44 20.80 15.62
N PHE A 174 13.76 19.69 15.94
CA PHE A 174 12.76 19.65 17.01
C PHE A 174 13.40 19.36 18.38
N ASP A 175 12.69 19.63 19.47
CA ASP A 175 13.12 19.29 20.84
C ASP A 175 12.16 18.26 21.47
N CYS A 176 12.51 17.71 22.64
CA CYS A 176 11.76 16.65 23.34
C CYS A 176 10.82 17.20 24.45
N GLY A 177 10.23 18.37 24.23
CA GLY A 177 9.31 19.02 25.16
C GLY A 177 9.93 20.19 25.92
N MET A 178 9.19 20.70 26.91
CA MET A 178 9.68 21.76 27.78
C MET A 178 10.70 21.20 28.78
N ALA A 179 11.71 21.99 29.12
CA ALA A 179 12.73 21.57 30.05
C ALA A 179 12.20 21.58 31.50
N THR A 180 12.25 20.43 32.17
CA THR A 180 11.90 20.30 33.58
C THR A 180 13.10 20.70 34.44
N ARG A 181 12.94 21.67 35.35
CA ARG A 181 14.04 22.04 36.26
C ARG A 181 14.23 20.95 37.31
N MET A 182 15.44 20.41 37.40
CA MET A 182 15.79 19.50 38.49
C MET A 182 15.77 20.25 39.82
N PRO A 183 15.14 19.69 40.87
CA PRO A 183 15.17 20.29 42.19
C PRO A 183 16.61 20.27 42.74
N SER A 184 16.95 21.22 43.60
CA SER A 184 18.14 21.08 44.45
C SER A 184 17.95 19.88 45.39
N GLU A 185 19.03 19.41 46.00
CA GLU A 185 18.96 18.30 46.95
C GLU A 185 18.01 18.58 48.12
N GLU A 186 17.97 19.83 48.59
CA GLU A 186 17.08 20.30 49.68
C GLU A 186 15.60 20.37 49.26
N GLU A 187 15.31 20.70 48.00
CA GLU A 187 13.94 20.74 47.46
C GLU A 187 13.46 19.38 46.96
N ARG A 188 14.35 18.38 46.89
CA ARG A 188 14.06 17.07 46.31
C ARG A 188 13.27 16.21 47.30
N PHE A 189 11.96 16.14 47.08
CA PHE A 189 11.09 15.23 47.83
C PHE A 189 10.62 14.06 46.95
N THR A 190 11.40 12.98 46.96
CA THR A 190 11.12 11.74 46.22
C THR A 190 10.93 10.58 47.20
N VAL A 191 9.76 9.93 47.12
CA VAL A 191 9.51 8.68 47.86
C VAL A 191 9.66 7.51 46.90
N VAL A 192 10.60 6.61 47.18
CA VAL A 192 10.83 5.39 46.38
C VAL A 192 10.08 4.21 46.98
N CYS A 193 9.74 3.24 46.13
CA CYS A 193 9.13 1.99 46.60
C CYS A 193 10.10 1.20 47.49
N GLY A 194 9.68 0.84 48.70
CA GLY A 194 10.49 0.08 49.65
C GLY A 194 10.87 -1.33 49.17
N GLN A 195 10.02 -1.96 48.34
CA GLN A 195 10.29 -3.31 47.83
C GLN A 195 11.31 -3.36 46.68
N CYS A 196 11.27 -2.40 45.74
CA CYS A 196 12.11 -2.45 44.53
C CYS A 196 13.19 -1.37 44.48
N ALA A 197 13.08 -0.31 45.30
CA ALA A 197 13.97 0.84 45.36
C ALA A 197 14.27 1.55 44.02
N THR A 198 13.56 1.18 42.94
CA THR A 198 13.87 1.61 41.57
C THR A 198 12.87 2.64 41.06
N THR A 199 11.60 2.47 41.44
CA THR A 199 10.51 3.33 40.98
C THR A 199 9.97 4.17 42.13
N THR A 200 9.43 5.34 41.79
CA THR A 200 8.72 6.17 42.77
C THR A 200 7.47 5.46 43.27
N ALA A 201 7.19 5.67 44.55
CA ALA A 201 6.01 5.11 45.16
C ALA A 201 4.76 5.82 44.63
N THR A 202 3.69 5.06 44.43
CA THR A 202 2.37 5.55 44.02
C THR A 202 1.34 5.33 45.11
N CYS A 203 1.68 4.54 46.14
CA CYS A 203 0.84 4.33 47.29
C CYS A 203 1.68 4.03 48.54
N PHE A 204 1.09 4.29 49.70
CA PHE A 204 1.63 3.95 51.01
C PHE A 204 0.69 2.96 51.69
N CYS A 205 1.21 1.81 52.11
CA CYS A 205 0.43 0.80 52.81
C CYS A 205 0.45 1.08 54.31
N ILE A 206 -0.73 1.29 54.91
CA ILE A 206 -0.84 1.70 56.32
C ILE A 206 -0.36 0.58 57.25
N GLN A 207 -0.75 -0.66 56.97
CA GLN A 207 -0.44 -1.80 57.84
C GLN A 207 0.99 -2.30 57.68
N CYS A 208 1.60 -2.11 56.52
CA CYS A 208 3.01 -2.42 56.30
C CYS A 208 3.94 -1.27 56.68
N ASP A 209 3.38 -0.06 56.90
CA ASP A 209 4.11 1.18 57.16
C ASP A 209 5.20 1.46 56.11
N GLU A 210 4.90 1.12 54.84
CA GLU A 210 5.87 1.17 53.75
C GLU A 210 5.28 1.71 52.44
N PRO A 211 6.07 2.48 51.67
CA PRO A 211 5.69 2.95 50.35
C PRO A 211 5.91 1.89 49.26
N TYR A 212 4.99 1.80 48.30
CA TYR A 212 5.05 0.86 47.18
C TYR A 212 4.75 1.54 45.85
N CYS A 213 5.35 1.06 44.77
CA CYS A 213 4.87 1.33 43.43
C CYS A 213 3.66 0.42 43.11
N THR A 214 2.84 0.81 42.13
CA THR A 214 1.61 0.11 41.75
C THR A 214 1.84 -1.39 41.54
N MET A 215 2.94 -1.76 40.89
CA MET A 215 3.28 -3.15 40.58
C MET A 215 3.63 -3.95 41.84
N CYS A 216 4.53 -3.43 42.69
CA CYS A 216 4.95 -4.12 43.91
C CYS A 216 3.80 -4.22 44.90
N TYR A 217 2.94 -3.19 45.01
CA TYR A 217 1.75 -3.25 45.83
C TYR A 217 0.82 -4.36 45.36
N ALA A 218 0.46 -4.37 44.08
CA ALA A 218 -0.44 -5.37 43.50
C ALA A 218 0.09 -6.81 43.69
N LEU A 219 1.40 -7.04 43.50
CA LEU A 219 2.00 -8.36 43.69
C LEU A 219 2.07 -8.78 45.16
N GLY A 220 2.42 -7.85 46.05
CA GLY A 220 2.60 -8.10 47.49
C GLY A 220 1.28 -8.17 48.28
N HIS A 221 0.21 -7.56 47.77
CA HIS A 221 -1.09 -7.43 48.43
C HIS A 221 -2.21 -8.21 47.73
N ARG A 222 -1.91 -9.09 46.77
CA ARG A 222 -2.96 -9.90 46.11
C ARG A 222 -3.54 -11.05 46.95
N ALA A 223 -2.85 -11.50 48.00
CA ALA A 223 -3.18 -12.75 48.69
C ALA A 223 -2.94 -12.70 50.22
N GLY A 224 -3.52 -13.67 50.93
CA GLY A 224 -3.37 -13.81 52.38
C GLY A 224 -4.03 -12.67 53.17
N HIS A 225 -3.48 -12.36 54.34
CA HIS A 225 -3.94 -11.24 55.17
C HIS A 225 -3.67 -9.87 54.53
N ARG A 226 -2.64 -9.76 53.68
CA ARG A 226 -2.23 -8.50 53.06
C ARG A 226 -3.25 -7.96 52.04
N LYS A 227 -4.16 -8.79 51.54
CA LYS A 227 -5.22 -8.37 50.61
C LYS A 227 -6.19 -7.34 51.19
N ASN A 228 -6.32 -7.29 52.51
CA ASN A 228 -7.21 -6.38 53.21
C ASN A 228 -6.48 -5.15 53.75
N HIS A 229 -5.20 -4.97 53.40
CA HIS A 229 -4.48 -3.77 53.82
C HIS A 229 -5.03 -2.55 53.09
N ALA A 230 -5.14 -1.45 53.82
CA ALA A 230 -5.53 -0.17 53.29
C ALA A 230 -4.29 0.56 52.78
N HIS A 231 -4.43 1.26 51.65
CA HIS A 231 -3.37 2.10 51.12
C HIS A 231 -3.88 3.52 50.86
N LEU A 232 -2.98 4.48 51.03
CA LEU A 232 -3.15 5.86 50.63
C LEU A 232 -2.43 6.07 49.30
N LEU A 233 -3.01 6.83 48.39
CA LEU A 233 -2.34 7.19 47.15
C LEU A 233 -1.29 8.26 47.42
N VAL A 234 -0.13 8.10 46.80
CA VAL A 234 0.93 9.10 46.78
C VAL A 234 0.86 9.75 45.41
N ASP A 235 0.30 10.95 45.35
CA ASP A 235 0.18 11.71 44.12
C ASP A 235 1.56 12.25 43.71
N ASN A 236 2.12 11.76 42.62
CA ASN A 236 3.34 12.28 42.05
C ASN A 236 3.05 13.47 41.12
N CYS A 237 4.03 14.37 40.99
CA CYS A 237 3.95 15.54 40.12
C CYS A 237 3.71 15.14 38.66
N VAL A 238 2.68 15.69 38.01
CA VAL A 238 2.32 15.36 36.62
C VAL A 238 3.39 15.76 35.58
N GLN A 239 4.32 16.65 35.94
CA GLN A 239 5.35 17.14 35.01
C GLN A 239 6.65 16.35 35.09
N CYS A 240 7.07 15.97 36.30
CA CYS A 240 8.35 15.29 36.49
C CYS A 240 8.19 13.82 36.88
N GLU A 241 7.01 13.41 37.38
CA GLU A 241 6.64 12.04 37.79
C GLU A 241 7.50 11.39 38.90
N PHE A 242 8.65 11.99 39.26
CA PHE A 242 9.57 11.47 40.27
C PHE A 242 9.53 12.21 41.61
N GLN A 243 8.91 13.38 41.70
CA GLN A 243 8.69 14.09 42.97
C GLN A 243 7.24 13.94 43.39
N VAL A 244 7.01 13.87 44.69
CA VAL A 244 5.65 13.91 45.25
C VAL A 244 5.05 15.29 44.95
N GLY A 245 3.79 15.29 44.55
CA GLY A 245 3.02 16.50 44.29
C GLY A 245 2.60 17.15 45.60
N THR A 246 3.16 18.32 45.91
CA THR A 246 2.85 19.11 47.11
C THR A 246 1.82 20.20 46.85
N ARG A 247 1.56 20.53 45.58
CA ARG A 247 0.64 21.60 45.18
C ARG A 247 -0.42 21.11 44.20
N TYR A 248 -1.66 21.44 44.47
CA TYR A 248 -2.76 21.24 43.52
C TYR A 248 -3.07 22.53 42.77
N CYS A 249 -3.13 22.47 41.44
CA CYS A 249 -3.60 23.58 40.62
C CYS A 249 -5.09 23.41 40.30
N THR A 250 -5.92 24.38 40.67
CA THR A 250 -7.37 24.38 40.37
C THR A 250 -7.68 24.61 38.89
N SER A 251 -6.86 25.38 38.17
CA SER A 251 -7.05 25.66 36.74
C SER A 251 -6.70 24.46 35.86
N CYS A 252 -5.60 23.77 36.16
CA CYS A 252 -5.16 22.57 35.44
C CYS A 252 -5.88 21.31 35.93
N LYS A 253 -6.34 21.33 37.20
CA LYS A 253 -6.86 20.18 37.95
C LYS A 253 -5.84 19.07 38.17
N ASP A 254 -4.55 19.43 38.21
CA ASP A 254 -3.43 18.50 38.34
C ASP A 254 -2.56 18.84 39.57
N THR A 255 -1.83 17.83 40.06
CA THR A 255 -0.88 17.96 41.17
C THR A 255 0.56 18.12 40.67
N TYR A 256 1.29 19.06 41.26
CA TYR A 256 2.65 19.44 40.90
C TYR A 256 3.56 19.46 42.15
N CYS A 257 4.86 19.21 41.98
CA CYS A 257 5.84 19.52 43.02
C CYS A 257 6.17 21.02 43.05
N ASP A 258 6.79 21.49 44.13
CA ASP A 258 7.14 22.91 44.33
C ASP A 258 8.00 23.48 43.18
N SER A 259 9.02 22.74 42.74
CA SER A 259 9.90 23.16 41.64
C SER A 259 9.12 23.30 40.32
N CYS A 260 8.38 22.27 39.90
CA CYS A 260 7.62 22.31 38.65
C CYS A 260 6.52 23.39 38.67
N TYR A 261 5.85 23.57 39.81
CA TYR A 261 4.81 24.58 39.95
C TYR A 261 5.39 26.00 39.81
N LYS A 262 6.51 26.28 40.47
CA LYS A 262 7.16 27.60 40.43
C LYS A 262 7.69 27.98 39.04
N HIS A 263 8.29 27.01 38.34
CA HIS A 263 9.03 27.29 37.10
C HIS A 263 8.21 27.09 35.82
N MET A 264 7.31 26.10 35.79
CA MET A 264 6.49 25.82 34.60
C MET A 264 5.07 26.39 34.73
N HIS A 265 4.47 26.30 35.91
CA HIS A 265 3.04 26.61 36.08
C HIS A 265 2.75 28.10 36.36
N LYS A 266 3.72 28.89 36.84
CA LYS A 266 3.57 30.35 37.01
C LYS A 266 3.25 31.10 35.69
N ARG A 267 3.50 30.47 34.53
CA ARG A 267 3.19 31.02 33.20
C ARG A 267 1.85 30.57 32.60
N GLY A 268 1.06 29.74 33.31
CA GLY A 268 -0.21 29.20 32.82
C GLY A 268 -0.01 28.12 31.74
N ARG A 269 -1.01 27.23 31.56
CA ARG A 269 -1.05 26.31 30.40
C ARG A 269 -1.08 27.15 29.13
N LEU A 270 -0.08 27.01 28.26
CA LEU A 270 -0.22 27.23 26.83
C LEU A 270 -0.75 25.95 26.20
#